data_AF-A0A2G9M0J5-F1
#
_entry.id   AF-A0A2G9M0J5-F1
#
_cell.length_a   1.000
_cell.length_b   1.000
_cell.length_c   1.000
_cell.angle_alpha   90.00
_cell.angle_beta   90.00
_cell.angle_gamma   90.00
#
_symmetry.space_group_name_H-M   'P 1'
#
loop_
_entity.id
_entity.type
_entity.pdbx_description
1 polymer ?
#
loop_
_entity_poly.entity_id
_entity_poly.type
_entity_poly.pdbx_seq_one_letter_code
_entity_poly.pdbx_strand_id
1 'polypeptide(L)'
;FSLCWQYFNDHKNILKDRKSLNNSNWYAYSAPRSLENYGIVKLLIQGFSIYSNVSIDESGDVFFGPDIYGLPIKEEYQNLTKYLLALLNSNITNFFIRQVGVIHGSGYYKYEDR
;
A
#
# COMPACT_ATOMS: atom_id res chain seq x y z
N PHE A 1 -9.26 -21.91 1.97
CA PHE A 1 -7.82 -22.14 2.24
C PHE A 1 -7.22 -23.39 1.59
N SER A 2 -8.00 -24.38 1.14
CA SER A 2 -7.46 -25.64 0.56
C SER A 2 -6.48 -25.44 -0.61
N LEU A 3 -6.81 -24.54 -1.55
CA LEU A 3 -5.97 -24.26 -2.72
C LEU A 3 -4.63 -23.60 -2.36
N CYS A 4 -4.62 -22.70 -1.38
CA CYS A 4 -3.41 -22.02 -0.91
C CYS A 4 -2.47 -23.02 -0.22
N TRP A 5 -3.03 -23.91 0.61
CA TRP A 5 -2.24 -24.95 1.27
C TRP A 5 -1.67 -25.97 0.27
N GLN A 6 -2.44 -26.34 -0.75
CA GLN A 6 -1.96 -27.19 -1.83
C GLN A 6 -0.78 -26.54 -2.56
N TYR A 7 -0.91 -25.28 -2.98
CA TYR A 7 0.17 -24.52 -3.61
C TYR A 7 1.45 -24.50 -2.77
N PHE A 8 1.34 -24.25 -1.46
CA PHE A 8 2.50 -24.28 -0.57
C PHE A 8 3.17 -25.65 -0.52
N ASN A 9 2.40 -26.74 -0.45
CA ASN A 9 2.96 -28.08 -0.44
C ASN A 9 3.64 -28.43 -1.77
N ASP A 10 3.03 -28.06 -2.90
CA ASP A 10 3.58 -28.30 -4.25
C ASP A 10 4.94 -27.60 -4.44
N HIS A 11 5.17 -26.48 -3.75
CA HIS A 11 6.39 -25.65 -3.85
C HIS A 11 7.26 -25.67 -2.59
N LYS A 12 7.05 -26.64 -1.69
CA LYS A 12 7.65 -26.65 -0.33
C LYS A 12 9.17 -26.55 -0.32
N ASN A 13 9.86 -27.26 -1.23
CA ASN A 13 11.33 -27.26 -1.29
C ASN A 13 11.85 -25.86 -1.68
N ILE A 14 11.26 -25.26 -2.72
CA ILE A 14 11.61 -23.90 -3.18
C ILE A 14 11.40 -22.87 -2.05
N LEU A 15 10.28 -22.98 -1.32
CA LEU A 15 9.95 -22.03 -0.25
C LEU A 15 10.90 -22.11 0.95
N LYS A 16 11.34 -23.32 1.31
CA LYS A 16 12.32 -23.55 2.39
C LYS A 16 13.69 -22.92 2.08
N ASP A 17 14.11 -22.98 0.83
CA ASP A 17 15.44 -22.53 0.40
C ASP A 17 15.60 -20.99 0.35
N ARG A 18 14.49 -20.23 0.29
CA ARG A 18 14.54 -18.75 0.14
C ARG A 18 15.31 -18.04 1.26
N LYS A 19 15.31 -18.58 2.48
CA LYS A 19 15.92 -17.90 3.64
C LYS A 19 16.27 -18.83 4.83
N SER A 20 16.59 -20.09 4.56
CA SER A 20 16.84 -21.12 5.59
C SER A 20 15.73 -21.17 6.65
N LEU A 21 14.46 -21.01 6.23
CA LEU A 21 13.30 -21.10 7.10
C LEU A 21 13.01 -22.57 7.40
N ASN A 22 13.89 -23.18 8.19
CA ASN A 22 13.81 -24.59 8.61
C ASN A 22 12.89 -24.80 9.82
N ASN A 23 11.89 -23.93 9.99
CA ASN A 23 10.92 -24.00 11.08
C ASN A 23 9.54 -24.45 10.59
N SER A 24 8.58 -24.58 11.51
CA SER A 24 7.20 -24.95 11.22
C SER A 24 6.48 -24.00 10.25
N ASN A 25 7.00 -22.78 10.06
CA ASN A 25 6.43 -21.71 9.25
C ASN A 25 7.24 -21.48 7.96
N TRP A 26 7.75 -22.56 7.35
CA TRP A 26 8.52 -22.54 6.09
C TRP A 26 7.82 -21.83 4.92
N TYR A 27 6.48 -21.74 4.94
CA TYR A 27 5.67 -21.05 3.93
C TYR A 27 5.47 -19.55 4.25
N ALA A 28 5.80 -19.10 5.46
CA ALA A 28 5.52 -17.74 5.91
C ALA A 28 6.41 -16.71 5.19
N TYR A 29 5.95 -15.47 5.23
CA TYR A 29 6.71 -14.34 4.73
C TYR A 29 7.96 -14.13 5.58
N SER A 30 9.13 -14.13 4.92
CA SER A 30 10.44 -14.20 5.58
C SER A 30 10.89 -12.88 6.26
N ALA A 31 10.12 -11.82 6.07
CA ALA A 31 10.42 -10.48 6.57
C ALA A 31 9.12 -9.70 6.84
N PRO A 32 8.29 -10.09 7.83
CA PRO A 32 6.95 -9.54 8.10
C PRO A 32 6.97 -8.12 8.67
N ARG A 33 7.74 -7.20 8.09
CA ARG A 33 7.77 -5.82 8.52
C ARG A 33 6.44 -5.16 8.17
N SER A 34 5.77 -4.61 9.18
CA SER A 34 4.59 -3.76 9.02
C SER A 34 3.38 -4.43 8.35
N LEU A 35 3.31 -5.77 8.30
CA LEU A 35 2.14 -6.49 7.78
C LEU A 35 0.86 -6.13 8.55
N GLU A 36 0.99 -5.83 9.84
CA GLU A 36 -0.11 -5.34 10.70
C GLU A 36 -0.74 -4.04 10.21
N ASN A 37 0.02 -3.20 9.49
CA ASN A 37 -0.49 -1.93 8.95
C ASN A 37 -1.29 -2.12 7.65
N TYR A 38 -1.22 -3.29 7.03
CA TYR A 38 -2.05 -3.59 5.87
C TYR A 38 -3.49 -3.91 6.27
N GLY A 39 -3.73 -4.52 7.43
CA GLY A 39 -5.07 -4.96 7.85
C GLY A 39 -5.97 -3.87 8.46
N ILE A 40 -5.69 -2.59 8.24
CA ILE A 40 -6.41 -1.47 8.84
C ILE A 40 -6.84 -0.44 7.80
N VAL A 41 -7.80 0.41 8.18
CA VAL A 41 -8.29 1.53 7.35
C VAL A 41 -7.12 2.39 6.92
N LYS A 42 -7.00 2.62 5.61
CA LYS A 42 -5.87 3.34 5.03
C LYS A 42 -6.25 4.08 3.76
N LEU A 43 -5.61 5.23 3.54
CA LEU A 43 -5.63 5.87 2.24
C LEU A 43 -4.57 5.22 1.34
N LEU A 44 -4.90 5.08 0.06
CA LEU A 44 -4.01 4.56 -0.96
C LEU A 44 -3.66 5.70 -1.91
N ILE A 45 -2.38 6.01 -2.03
CA ILE A 45 -1.87 7.14 -2.79
C ILE A 45 -1.01 6.59 -3.93
N GLN A 46 -1.38 6.89 -5.17
CA GLN A 46 -0.58 6.48 -6.33
C GLN A 46 0.75 7.25 -6.32
N GLY A 47 1.87 6.52 -6.28
CA GLY A 47 3.21 7.10 -6.26
C GLY A 47 3.58 7.85 -7.54
N PHE A 48 2.96 7.49 -8.67
CA PHE A 48 3.20 8.12 -9.97
C PHE A 48 1.89 8.44 -10.69
N SER A 49 1.53 9.72 -10.82
CA SER A 49 0.24 10.13 -11.39
C SER A 49 0.27 11.54 -11.98
N ILE A 50 -0.58 11.84 -12.97
CA ILE A 50 -0.70 13.17 -13.62
C ILE A 50 -1.53 14.15 -12.77
N TYR A 51 -2.29 13.63 -11.81
CA TYR A 51 -3.10 14.39 -10.86
C TYR A 51 -3.21 13.62 -9.55
N SER A 52 -3.62 14.30 -8.47
CA SER A 52 -3.87 13.65 -7.19
C SER A 52 -4.88 12.52 -7.34
N ASN A 53 -4.45 11.29 -7.06
CA ASN A 53 -5.25 10.08 -7.19
C ASN A 53 -5.11 9.29 -5.89
N VAL A 54 -6.08 9.53 -5.00
CA VAL A 54 -6.13 8.93 -3.68
C VAL A 54 -7.43 8.17 -3.54
N SER A 55 -7.36 6.91 -3.09
CA SER A 55 -8.52 6.11 -2.72
C SER A 55 -8.46 5.74 -1.23
N ILE A 56 -9.54 5.16 -0.72
CA ILE A 56 -9.64 4.67 0.65
C ILE A 56 -9.89 3.16 0.63
N ASP A 57 -9.18 2.44 1.47
CA ASP A 57 -9.54 1.09 1.88
C ASP A 57 -10.22 1.17 3.25
N GLU A 58 -11.54 1.03 3.25
CA GLU A 58 -12.37 1.09 4.45
C GLU A 58 -12.38 -0.21 5.25
N SER A 59 -12.00 -1.34 4.66
CA SER A 59 -12.04 -2.64 5.34
C SER A 59 -10.67 -3.15 5.79
N GLY A 60 -9.59 -2.60 5.21
CA GLY A 60 -8.23 -3.08 5.47
C GLY A 60 -7.84 -4.29 4.63
N ASP A 61 -8.67 -4.71 3.66
CA ASP A 61 -8.44 -5.93 2.88
C ASP A 61 -7.69 -5.68 1.57
N VAL A 62 -7.37 -4.42 1.25
CA VAL A 62 -6.64 -4.07 0.03
C VAL A 62 -5.14 -4.17 0.28
N PHE A 63 -4.50 -5.04 -0.50
CA PHE A 63 -3.05 -5.15 -0.62
C PHE A 63 -2.61 -4.55 -1.95
N PHE A 64 -1.50 -3.84 -1.94
CA PHE A 64 -1.02 -3.07 -3.09
C PHE A 64 0.47 -3.27 -3.33
N GLY A 65 0.89 -3.02 -4.56
CA GLY A 65 2.27 -3.13 -5.02
C GLY A 65 3.12 -1.90 -4.63
N PRO A 66 4.40 -1.91 -5.02
CA PRO A 66 5.39 -0.93 -4.55
C PRO A 66 5.13 0.51 -4.98
N ASP A 67 4.38 0.73 -6.06
CA ASP A 67 4.07 2.08 -6.58
C ASP A 67 2.85 2.74 -5.94
N ILE A 68 2.28 2.12 -4.89
CA ILE A 68 1.19 2.68 -4.10
C ILE A 68 1.68 2.84 -2.67
N TYR A 69 1.43 4.01 -2.10
CA TYR A 69 1.68 4.28 -0.69
C TYR A 69 0.40 4.05 0.10
N GLY A 70 0.47 3.24 1.15
CA GLY A 70 -0.59 3.10 2.13
C GLY A 70 -0.34 4.06 3.29
N LEU A 71 -1.30 4.93 3.58
CA LEU A 71 -1.31 5.80 4.75
C LEU A 71 -2.35 5.28 5.75
N PRO A 72 -1.93 4.55 6.80
CA PRO A 72 -2.85 4.07 7.81
C PRO A 72 -3.48 5.22 8.59
N ILE A 73 -4.78 5.11 8.88
CA ILE A 73 -5.52 6.14 9.62
C ILE A 73 -5.73 5.69 11.05
N LYS A 74 -5.28 6.51 12.00
CA LYS A 74 -5.53 6.27 13.43
C LYS A 74 -7.03 6.33 13.72
N GLU A 75 -7.46 5.55 14.69
CA GLU A 75 -8.87 5.43 15.10
C GLU A 75 -9.53 6.79 15.37
N GLU A 76 -8.83 7.68 16.09
CA GLU A 76 -9.29 9.04 16.41
C GLU A 76 -9.57 9.94 15.18
N TYR A 77 -9.02 9.62 14.02
CA TYR A 77 -9.21 10.36 12.77
C TYR A 77 -10.12 9.67 11.76
N GLN A 78 -10.66 8.48 12.07
CA GLN A 78 -11.47 7.73 11.11
C GLN A 78 -12.68 8.52 10.60
N ASN A 79 -13.33 9.30 11.48
CA ASN A 79 -14.46 10.16 11.12
C ASN A 79 -14.11 11.28 10.13
N LEU A 80 -12.83 11.67 10.04
CA LEU A 80 -12.34 12.70 9.12
C LEU A 80 -11.80 12.10 7.82
N THR A 81 -11.67 10.78 7.71
CA THR A 81 -10.99 10.15 6.57
C THR A 81 -11.63 10.51 5.23
N LYS A 82 -12.97 10.52 5.15
CA LYS A 82 -13.68 10.90 3.92
C LYS A 82 -13.50 12.38 3.57
N TYR A 83 -13.40 13.25 4.59
CA TYR A 83 -13.09 14.65 4.39
C TYR A 83 -11.66 14.83 3.85
N LEU A 84 -10.69 14.13 4.45
CA LEU A 84 -9.30 14.13 3.98
C LEU A 84 -9.19 13.59 2.55
N LEU A 85 -9.88 12.49 2.24
CA LEU A 85 -9.95 11.91 0.90
C LEU A 85 -10.47 12.93 -0.13
N ALA A 86 -11.55 13.64 0.20
CA ALA A 86 -12.11 14.67 -0.67
C ALA A 86 -11.15 15.85 -0.86
N LEU A 87 -10.50 16.31 0.22
CA LEU A 87 -9.51 17.37 0.16
C LEU A 87 -8.30 16.97 -0.71
N LEU A 88 -7.78 15.76 -0.54
CA LEU A 88 -6.62 15.27 -1.29
C LEU A 88 -6.91 15.15 -2.79
N ASN A 89 -8.13 14.76 -3.17
CA ASN A 89 -8.55 14.69 -4.58
C ASN A 89 -9.10 16.02 -5.14
N SER A 90 -9.06 17.11 -4.37
CA SER A 90 -9.60 18.39 -4.81
C SER A 90 -8.69 19.10 -5.82
N ASN A 91 -9.29 19.97 -6.64
CA ASN A 91 -8.54 20.82 -7.59
C ASN A 91 -7.53 21.73 -6.90
N ILE A 92 -7.81 22.20 -5.68
CA ILE A 92 -6.89 23.09 -4.94
C ILE A 92 -5.64 22.32 -4.48
N THR A 93 -5.81 21.09 -3.99
CA THR A 93 -4.68 20.22 -3.64
C THR A 93 -3.88 19.85 -4.86
N ASN A 94 -4.56 19.47 -5.96
CA ASN A 94 -3.89 19.18 -7.21
C ASN A 94 -3.07 20.39 -7.69
N PHE A 95 -3.68 21.59 -7.72
CA PHE A 95 -2.99 22.84 -8.07
C PHE A 95 -1.75 23.08 -7.21
N PHE A 96 -1.86 22.93 -5.89
CA PHE A 96 -0.74 23.12 -4.97
C PHE A 96 0.39 22.13 -5.23
N ILE A 97 0.08 20.83 -5.36
CA ILE A 97 1.08 19.78 -5.65
C ILE A 97 1.80 20.07 -6.97
N ARG A 98 1.11 20.62 -7.98
CA ARG A 98 1.74 21.01 -9.24
C ARG A 98 2.87 22.04 -9.07
N GLN A 99 2.79 22.89 -8.05
CA GLN A 99 3.77 23.96 -7.82
C GLN A 99 4.98 23.50 -7.02
N VAL A 100 4.81 22.51 -6.13
CA VAL A 100 5.85 22.08 -5.17
C VAL A 100 6.43 20.71 -5.48
N GLY A 101 5.72 19.88 -6.25
CA GLY A 101 6.11 18.51 -6.56
C GLY A 101 7.13 18.41 -7.69
N VAL A 102 7.88 17.31 -7.70
CA VAL A 102 8.79 16.98 -8.81
C VAL A 102 7.96 16.46 -9.98
N ILE A 103 8.07 17.15 -11.11
CA ILE A 103 7.46 16.75 -12.38
C ILE A 103 8.49 15.96 -13.17
N HIS A 104 8.17 14.71 -13.47
CA HIS A 104 8.92 13.90 -14.43
C HIS A 104 8.37 14.14 -15.85
N GLY A 105 9.14 13.71 -16.85
CA GLY A 105 8.77 13.85 -18.26
C GLY A 105 7.32 13.43 -18.55
N SER A 106 6.67 14.13 -19.48
CA SER A 106 5.25 13.95 -19.82
C SER A 106 4.22 14.39 -18.77
N GLY A 107 4.63 15.11 -17.72
CA GLY A 107 3.71 15.77 -16.78
C GLY A 107 3.23 14.90 -15.62
N TYR A 108 3.95 13.81 -15.33
CA TYR A 108 3.67 12.94 -14.19
C TYR A 108 4.34 13.46 -12.92
N TYR A 109 3.59 13.46 -11.82
CA TYR A 109 4.10 13.66 -10.48
C TYR A 109 4.65 12.37 -9.93
N LYS A 110 5.77 12.46 -9.21
CA LYS A 110 6.20 11.42 -8.30
C LYS A 110 5.97 11.88 -6.86
N TYR A 111 5.07 11.19 -6.17
CA TYR A 111 4.87 11.35 -4.74
C TYR A 111 5.99 10.56 -4.04
N GLU A 112 6.77 11.24 -3.20
CA GLU A 112 7.88 10.65 -2.43
C GLU A 112 7.74 11.06 -0.96
N ASP A 113 8.21 10.23 -0.02
CA ASP A 113 8.07 10.46 1.44
C ASP A 113 9.21 11.28 2.08
N ARG A 114 10.04 11.94 1.27
CA ARG A 114 11.30 12.59 1.69
C ARG A 114 11.21 13.39 2.99
#